data_AF-A0A2W6DD11-F1
#
_entry.id   AF-A0A2W6DD11-F1
#
_cell.length_a   1.000
_cell.length_b   1.000
_cell.length_c   1.000
_cell.angle_alpha   90.00
_cell.angle_beta   90.00
_cell.angle_gamma   90.00
#
_symmetry.space_group_name_H-M   'P 1'
#
loop_
_entity.id
_entity.type
_entity.pdbx_description
1 polymer ?
#
loop_
_entity_poly.entity_id
_entity_poly.type
_entity_poly.pdbx_seq_one_letter_code
_entity_poly.pdbx_strand_id
1 'polypeptide(L)'
;MARLDPGRRPSLGLLGAAFAAAGALLLIIALTAVNWFTTAGLGSTHAGDLKKILQSGTGAVGIAKAYFGWLGWALVVAVVVLAVLANLPSPLARIFRVIGAIVAAVGIALTFLAIRLTSTTGANSPTYGDYLDHARMGFYLAIAGFLLAGIGCVIGPSRTRR
;
A
#
# COMPACT_ATOMS: atom_id res chain seq x y z
N MET A 1 40.53 -11.23 35.99
CA MET A 1 39.18 -10.67 36.22
C MET A 1 38.48 -10.53 34.88
N ALA A 2 37.44 -11.32 34.60
CA ALA A 2 36.66 -11.21 33.37
C ALA A 2 35.65 -10.06 33.50
N ARG A 3 35.69 -9.07 32.59
CA ARG A 3 34.65 -8.05 32.49
C ARG A 3 33.38 -8.70 31.95
N LEU A 4 32.30 -8.68 32.73
CA LEU A 4 30.95 -8.92 32.22
C LEU A 4 30.58 -7.70 31.36
N ASP A 5 30.67 -7.84 30.04
CA ASP A 5 30.10 -6.84 29.14
C ASP A 5 28.58 -6.80 29.37
N PRO A 6 27.99 -5.63 29.68
CA PRO A 6 26.54 -5.52 29.78
C PRO A 6 25.95 -5.86 28.41
N GLY A 7 25.31 -7.03 28.32
CA GLY A 7 24.76 -7.55 27.07
C GLY A 7 23.86 -6.51 26.40
N ARG A 8 24.07 -6.30 25.09
CA ARG A 8 23.22 -5.40 24.27
C ARG A 8 21.77 -5.80 24.42
N ARG A 9 20.94 -4.91 24.96
CA ARG A 9 19.49 -5.12 24.99
C ARG A 9 18.94 -4.97 23.57
N PRO A 10 18.19 -5.95 23.04
CA PRO A 10 17.48 -5.78 21.78
C PRO A 10 16.42 -4.69 21.96
N SER A 11 16.55 -3.58 21.24
CA SER A 11 15.51 -2.55 21.13
C SER A 11 14.55 -2.92 20.01
N LEU A 12 13.25 -2.75 20.23
CA LEU A 12 12.25 -2.84 19.18
C LEU A 12 12.30 -1.60 18.29
N GLY A 13 12.05 -1.78 16.99
CA GLY A 13 11.97 -0.69 16.01
C GLY A 13 10.67 0.12 16.15
N LEU A 14 10.52 0.87 17.24
CA LEU A 14 9.28 1.60 17.54
C LEU A 14 8.90 2.59 16.42
N LEU A 15 9.89 3.29 15.85
CA LEU A 15 9.66 4.22 14.74
C LEU A 15 9.17 3.50 13.48
N GLY A 16 9.81 2.39 13.10
CA GLY A 16 9.39 1.58 11.94
C GLY A 16 7.97 1.04 12.10
N ALA A 17 7.65 0.54 13.30
CA ALA A 17 6.31 0.09 13.64
C ALA A 17 5.26 1.22 13.57
N ALA A 18 5.60 2.43 14.03
CA ALA A 18 4.71 3.59 13.94
C ALA A 18 4.43 3.99 12.48
N PHE A 19 5.46 4.03 11.63
CA PHE A 19 5.29 4.29 10.18
C PHE A 19 4.45 3.21 9.49
N ALA A 20 4.68 1.94 9.83
CA ALA A 20 3.91 0.82 9.32
C ALA A 20 2.43 0.91 9.72
N ALA A 21 2.15 1.22 10.99
CA ALA A 21 0.80 1.38 11.50
C ALA A 21 0.07 2.55 10.84
N ALA A 22 0.75 3.71 10.70
CA ALA A 22 0.19 4.87 10.01
C ALA A 22 -0.11 4.54 8.53
N GLY A 23 0.83 3.91 7.83
CA GLY A 23 0.64 3.48 6.44
C GLY A 23 -0.51 2.50 6.26
N ALA A 24 -0.65 1.52 7.17
CA ALA A 24 -1.77 0.58 7.19
C ALA A 24 -3.11 1.30 7.36
N LEU A 25 -3.19 2.25 8.28
CA LEU A 25 -4.40 3.03 8.54
C LEU A 25 -4.80 3.84 7.31
N LEU A 26 -3.85 4.50 6.64
CA LEU A 26 -4.11 5.23 5.39
C LEU A 26 -4.60 4.29 4.28
N LEU A 27 -4.02 3.09 4.14
CA LEU A 27 -4.45 2.11 3.15
C LEU A 27 -5.88 1.62 3.39
N ILE A 28 -6.23 1.37 4.65
CA ILE A 28 -7.59 0.96 5.04
C ILE A 28 -8.58 2.09 4.70
N ILE A 29 -8.27 3.33 5.11
CA ILE A 29 -9.10 4.50 4.82
C ILE A 29 -9.25 4.70 3.31
N ALA A 30 -8.15 4.61 2.56
CA ALA A 30 -8.16 4.72 1.10
C ALA A 30 -9.11 3.70 0.47
N LEU A 31 -9.03 2.42 0.84
CA LEU A 31 -9.82 1.36 0.22
C LEU A 31 -11.30 1.32 0.66
N THR A 32 -11.66 1.94 1.78
CA THR A 32 -13.01 1.81 2.36
C THR A 32 -13.82 3.10 2.39
N ALA A 33 -13.19 4.22 2.72
CA ALA A 33 -13.90 5.41 3.19
C ALA A 33 -13.75 6.61 2.26
N VAL A 34 -12.77 6.59 1.36
CA VAL A 34 -12.43 7.76 0.55
C VAL A 34 -12.74 7.52 -0.92
N ASN A 35 -13.27 8.55 -1.55
CA ASN A 35 -13.53 8.56 -2.99
C ASN A 35 -12.21 8.47 -3.77
N TRP A 36 -12.18 7.59 -4.76
CA TRP A 36 -11.04 7.41 -5.66
C TRP A 36 -11.14 8.31 -6.88
N PHE A 37 -12.36 8.53 -7.38
CA PHE A 37 -12.62 9.33 -8.57
C PHE A 37 -13.88 10.16 -8.40
N THR A 38 -13.94 11.25 -9.17
CA THR A 38 -15.19 11.92 -9.50
C THR A 38 -15.35 11.92 -11.00
N THR A 39 -16.39 11.25 -11.51
CA THR A 39 -16.67 11.24 -12.94
C THR A 39 -17.85 12.16 -13.21
N ALA A 40 -17.75 12.98 -14.26
CA ALA A 40 -18.86 13.82 -14.70
C ALA A 40 -20.10 12.95 -14.98
N GLY A 41 -21.19 13.18 -14.23
CA GLY A 41 -22.46 12.46 -14.35
C GLY A 41 -22.68 11.26 -13.43
N LEU A 42 -21.63 10.68 -12.83
CA LEU A 42 -21.74 9.51 -11.92
C LEU A 42 -21.48 9.83 -10.44
N GLY A 43 -21.01 11.04 -10.15
CA GLY A 43 -20.69 11.46 -8.78
C GLY A 43 -19.35 10.93 -8.29
N SER A 44 -19.18 10.86 -6.97
CA SER A 44 -17.95 10.41 -6.31
C SER A 44 -17.99 8.90 -6.07
N THR A 45 -16.99 8.18 -6.57
CA THR A 45 -16.99 6.71 -6.61
C THR A 45 -15.95 6.13 -5.65
N HIS A 46 -16.37 5.18 -4.81
CA HIS A 46 -15.50 4.43 -3.90
C HIS A 46 -14.86 3.23 -4.60
N ALA A 47 -13.79 2.68 -4.03
CA ALA A 47 -13.13 1.46 -4.54
C ALA A 47 -14.10 0.27 -4.64
N GLY A 48 -15.03 0.13 -3.69
CA GLY A 48 -16.05 -0.92 -3.72
C GLY A 48 -17.05 -0.80 -4.86
N ASP A 49 -17.36 0.42 -5.29
CA ASP A 49 -18.27 0.67 -6.42
C ASP A 49 -17.57 0.42 -7.75
N LEU A 50 -16.28 0.79 -7.84
CA LEU A 50 -15.43 0.42 -8.99
C LEU A 50 -15.40 -1.09 -9.20
N LYS A 51 -15.30 -1.88 -8.12
CA LYS A 51 -15.37 -3.35 -8.19
C LYS A 51 -16.68 -3.83 -8.84
N LYS A 52 -17.83 -3.26 -8.45
CA LYS A 52 -19.14 -3.63 -9.00
C LYS A 52 -19.23 -3.26 -10.49
N ILE A 53 -18.81 -2.04 -10.84
CA ILE A 53 -18.83 -1.55 -12.22
C ILE A 53 -17.93 -2.42 -13.12
N LEU A 54 -16.70 -2.73 -12.67
CA LEU A 54 -15.76 -3.59 -13.39
C LEU A 54 -16.22 -5.06 -13.44
N GLN A 55 -17.07 -5.50 -12.53
CA GLN A 55 -17.68 -6.83 -12.58
C GLN A 55 -18.82 -6.91 -13.60
N SER A 56 -19.59 -5.84 -13.76
CA SER A 56 -20.69 -5.75 -14.75
C SER A 56 -20.23 -5.41 -16.16
N GLY A 57 -19.08 -4.75 -16.33
CA GLY A 57 -18.55 -4.36 -17.63
C GLY A 57 -17.83 -5.52 -18.34
N THR A 58 -18.14 -5.77 -19.61
CA THR A 58 -17.53 -6.82 -20.45
C THR A 58 -16.09 -6.50 -20.89
N GLY A 59 -15.59 -5.28 -20.66
CA GLY A 59 -14.26 -4.84 -21.11
C GLY A 59 -13.16 -4.79 -20.05
N ALA A 60 -13.49 -4.90 -18.76
CA ALA A 60 -12.52 -4.64 -17.68
C ALA A 60 -11.35 -5.64 -17.68
N VAL A 61 -10.13 -5.13 -17.87
CA VAL A 61 -8.90 -5.94 -17.84
C VAL A 61 -8.73 -6.58 -16.46
N GLY A 62 -8.47 -7.90 -16.43
CA GLY A 62 -8.54 -8.74 -15.23
C GLY A 62 -7.73 -8.24 -14.01
N ILE A 63 -6.65 -7.49 -14.25
CA ILE A 63 -5.81 -6.93 -13.18
C ILE A 63 -6.52 -5.82 -12.40
N ALA A 64 -7.21 -4.88 -13.07
CA ALA A 64 -7.95 -3.82 -12.38
C ALA A 64 -9.09 -4.40 -11.52
N LYS A 65 -9.81 -5.38 -12.08
CA LYS A 65 -10.84 -6.14 -11.36
C LYS A 65 -10.29 -6.89 -10.15
N ALA A 66 -9.11 -7.51 -10.28
CA ALA A 66 -8.45 -8.18 -9.17
C ALA A 66 -8.00 -7.18 -8.09
N TYR A 67 -7.38 -6.06 -8.49
CA TYR A 67 -6.88 -5.01 -7.60
C TYR A 67 -7.99 -4.45 -6.71
N PHE A 68 -9.07 -3.92 -7.31
CA PHE A 68 -10.22 -3.41 -6.55
C PHE A 68 -11.06 -4.52 -5.89
N GLY A 69 -10.82 -5.78 -6.25
CA GLY A 69 -11.55 -6.95 -5.75
C GLY A 69 -10.98 -7.51 -4.45
N TRP A 70 -9.75 -8.00 -4.50
CA TRP A 70 -9.08 -8.74 -3.42
C TRP A 70 -7.58 -8.43 -3.34
N LEU A 71 -6.92 -8.17 -4.46
CA LEU A 71 -5.48 -8.03 -4.55
C LEU A 71 -4.99 -6.78 -3.80
N GLY A 72 -5.74 -5.68 -3.83
CA GLY A 72 -5.44 -4.49 -3.03
C GLY A 72 -5.35 -4.83 -1.54
N TRP A 73 -6.38 -5.50 -1.00
CA TRP A 73 -6.38 -5.96 0.39
C TRP A 73 -5.25 -6.96 0.70
N ALA A 74 -4.98 -7.90 -0.21
CA ALA A 74 -3.88 -8.84 -0.05
C ALA A 74 -2.52 -8.13 0.06
N LEU A 75 -2.29 -7.08 -0.74
CA LEU A 75 -1.07 -6.27 -0.68
C LEU A 75 -0.98 -5.47 0.63
N VAL A 76 -2.10 -4.94 1.13
CA VAL A 76 -2.14 -4.27 2.44
C VAL A 76 -1.74 -5.25 3.54
N VAL A 77 -2.36 -6.43 3.60
CA VAL A 77 -2.03 -7.45 4.60
C VAL A 77 -0.57 -7.87 4.48
N ALA A 78 -0.09 -8.14 3.26
CA ALA A 78 1.28 -8.55 3.01
C ALA A 78 2.29 -7.49 3.48
N VAL A 79 2.09 -6.21 3.14
CA VAL A 79 3.02 -5.14 3.54
C VAL A 79 3.02 -4.93 5.05
N VAL A 80 1.86 -5.04 5.71
CA VAL A 80 1.76 -4.90 7.17
C VAL A 80 2.46 -6.05 7.88
N VAL A 81 2.23 -7.29 7.46
CA VAL A 81 2.91 -8.46 8.04
C VAL A 81 4.42 -8.34 7.86
N LEU A 82 4.89 -7.97 6.67
CA LEU A 82 6.32 -7.77 6.40
C LEU A 82 6.90 -6.63 7.24
N ALA A 83 6.17 -5.55 7.44
CA ALA A 83 6.61 -4.45 8.29
C ALA A 83 6.73 -4.87 9.76
N VAL A 84 5.78 -5.66 10.27
CA VAL A 84 5.87 -6.22 11.62
C VAL A 84 7.10 -7.13 11.74
N LEU A 85 7.27 -8.07 10.81
CA LEU A 85 8.40 -9.00 10.80
C LEU A 85 9.77 -8.30 10.65
N ALA A 86 9.82 -7.22 9.87
CA ALA A 86 11.00 -6.37 9.68
C ALA A 86 11.45 -5.64 10.96
N ASN A 87 10.52 -5.43 11.91
CA ASN A 87 10.75 -4.73 13.17
C ASN A 87 11.05 -5.66 14.35
N LEU A 88 10.93 -6.99 14.17
CA LEU A 88 11.32 -7.98 15.18
C LEU A 88 12.85 -8.10 15.28
N PRO A 89 13.40 -8.40 16.48
CA PRO A 89 14.83 -8.61 16.69
C PRO A 89 15.27 -10.00 16.19
N SER A 90 15.09 -10.28 14.89
CA SER A 90 15.45 -11.54 14.24
C SER A 90 16.56 -11.35 13.20
N PRO A 91 17.41 -12.36 12.93
CA PRO A 91 18.39 -12.30 11.86
C PRO A 91 17.73 -12.17 10.47
N LEU A 92 16.50 -12.67 10.33
CA LEU A 92 15.70 -12.59 9.10
C LEU A 92 15.10 -11.21 8.86
N ALA A 93 15.08 -10.33 9.86
CA ALA A 93 14.49 -9.00 9.77
C ALA A 93 14.99 -8.23 8.54
N ARG A 94 16.29 -8.33 8.20
CA ARG A 94 16.88 -7.68 7.01
C ARG A 94 16.21 -8.12 5.71
N ILE A 95 15.92 -9.41 5.56
CA ILE A 95 15.26 -9.96 4.37
C ILE A 95 13.83 -9.42 4.29
N PHE A 96 13.10 -9.42 5.41
CA PHE A 96 11.74 -8.87 5.46
C PHE A 96 11.69 -7.36 5.17
N ARG A 97 12.74 -6.59 5.48
CA ARG A 97 12.81 -5.16 5.08
C ARG A 97 12.82 -5.00 3.57
N VAL A 98 13.65 -5.78 2.89
CA VAL A 98 13.82 -5.71 1.43
C VAL A 98 12.54 -6.20 0.75
N ILE A 99 12.02 -7.35 1.17
CA ILE A 99 10.77 -7.88 0.61
C ILE A 99 9.60 -6.91 0.88
N GLY A 100 9.49 -6.37 2.10
CA GLY A 100 8.47 -5.40 2.46
C GLY A 100 8.53 -4.13 1.61
N ALA A 101 9.73 -3.60 1.36
CA ALA A 101 9.93 -2.45 0.48
C ALA A 101 9.56 -2.76 -0.98
N ILE A 102 9.91 -3.95 -1.49
CA ILE A 102 9.53 -4.39 -2.84
C ILE A 102 8.01 -4.54 -2.94
N VAL A 103 7.37 -5.18 -1.97
CA VAL A 103 5.90 -5.37 -1.96
C VAL A 103 5.19 -4.02 -1.88
N ALA A 104 5.68 -3.07 -1.10
CA ALA A 104 5.17 -1.69 -1.08
C ALA A 104 5.28 -1.02 -2.45
N ALA A 105 6.44 -1.11 -3.10
CA ALA A 105 6.67 -0.55 -4.43
C ALA A 105 5.77 -1.20 -5.50
N VAL A 106 5.60 -2.52 -5.44
CA VAL A 106 4.65 -3.27 -6.30
C VAL A 106 3.21 -2.81 -6.03
N GLY A 107 2.84 -2.59 -4.77
CA GLY A 107 1.54 -2.03 -4.40
C GLY A 107 1.27 -0.68 -5.05
N ILE A 108 2.25 0.23 -5.00
CA ILE A 108 2.18 1.53 -5.69
C ILE A 108 2.03 1.34 -7.20
N ALA A 109 2.91 0.54 -7.82
CA ALA A 109 2.88 0.29 -9.27
C ALA A 109 1.55 -0.32 -9.73
N LEU A 110 1.00 -1.27 -8.99
CA LEU A 110 -0.30 -1.87 -9.27
C LEU A 110 -1.46 -0.89 -9.07
N THR A 111 -1.33 0.06 -8.14
CA THR A 111 -2.29 1.14 -7.97
C THR A 111 -2.36 2.00 -9.24
N PHE A 112 -1.22 2.43 -9.78
CA PHE A 112 -1.17 3.17 -11.05
C PHE A 112 -1.67 2.33 -12.23
N LEU A 113 -1.25 1.07 -12.32
CA LEU A 113 -1.64 0.17 -13.40
C LEU A 113 -3.15 -0.09 -13.39
N ALA A 114 -3.76 -0.28 -12.22
CA ALA A 114 -5.20 -0.47 -12.08
C ALA A 114 -5.97 0.70 -12.68
N ILE A 115 -5.55 1.94 -12.40
CA ILE A 115 -6.16 3.15 -12.97
C ILE A 115 -6.00 3.20 -14.49
N ARG A 116 -4.78 2.97 -14.98
CA ARG A 116 -4.51 2.97 -16.42
C ARG A 116 -5.40 1.97 -17.15
N LEU A 117 -5.57 0.77 -16.60
CA LEU A 117 -6.39 -0.27 -17.21
C LEU A 117 -7.90 0.03 -17.13
N THR A 118 -8.35 0.76 -16.12
CA THR A 118 -9.73 1.29 -16.05
C THR A 118 -9.98 2.39 -17.09
N SER A 119 -8.95 3.16 -17.48
CA SER A 119 -9.07 4.22 -18.50
C SER A 119 -9.16 3.72 -19.95
N THR A 120 -8.77 2.48 -20.25
CA THR A 120 -8.72 1.93 -21.62
C THR A 120 -9.99 1.24 -22.09
N THR A 121 -11.05 1.22 -21.29
CA THR A 121 -12.28 0.43 -21.56
C THR A 121 -13.43 1.26 -22.12
N GLY A 122 -13.48 1.43 -23.45
CA GLY A 122 -14.60 2.06 -24.19
C GLY A 122 -14.16 3.07 -25.26
N ALA A 123 -14.95 3.22 -26.33
CA ALA A 123 -14.64 4.13 -27.45
C ALA A 123 -14.66 5.63 -27.10
N ASN A 124 -15.24 6.00 -25.95
CA ASN A 124 -15.30 7.36 -25.40
C ASN A 124 -14.69 7.42 -23.99
N SER A 125 -13.71 6.56 -23.69
CA SER A 125 -13.10 6.51 -22.36
C SER A 125 -12.22 7.75 -22.12
N PRO A 126 -12.26 8.34 -20.92
CA PRO A 126 -11.32 9.40 -20.55
C PRO A 126 -9.88 8.91 -20.71
N THR A 127 -9.01 9.77 -21.19
CA THR A 127 -7.58 9.47 -21.33
C THR A 127 -6.98 9.22 -19.94
N TYR A 128 -5.86 8.50 -19.85
CA TYR A 128 -5.16 8.32 -18.57
C TYR A 128 -4.86 9.66 -17.86
N GLY A 129 -4.56 10.73 -18.61
CA GLY A 129 -4.39 12.08 -18.07
C GLY A 129 -5.66 12.60 -17.37
N ASP A 130 -6.82 12.46 -18.02
CA ASP A 130 -8.11 12.86 -17.44
C ASP A 130 -8.38 12.10 -16.13
N TYR A 131 -8.00 10.81 -16.04
CA TYR A 131 -8.15 10.04 -14.81
C TYR A 131 -7.25 10.54 -13.68
N LEU A 132 -6.03 11.00 -13.98
CA LEU A 132 -5.15 11.61 -12.99
C LEU A 132 -5.66 12.98 -12.54
N ASP A 133 -6.24 13.76 -13.46
CA ASP A 133 -6.84 15.06 -13.14
C ASP A 133 -8.09 14.92 -12.26
N HIS A 134 -8.80 13.80 -12.39
CA HIS A 134 -9.96 13.45 -11.55
C HIS A 134 -9.61 12.50 -10.39
N ALA A 135 -8.32 12.19 -10.19
CA ALA A 135 -7.88 11.36 -9.08
C ALA A 135 -8.17 12.09 -7.77
N ARG A 136 -8.90 11.42 -6.89
CA ARG A 136 -9.28 11.98 -5.58
C ARG A 136 -8.36 11.44 -4.50
N MET A 137 -8.63 11.91 -3.29
CA MET A 137 -7.82 11.67 -2.10
C MET A 137 -7.58 10.17 -1.84
N GLY A 138 -8.50 9.28 -2.21
CA GLY A 138 -8.34 7.83 -2.02
C GLY A 138 -7.12 7.26 -2.75
N PHE A 139 -6.86 7.71 -3.98
CA PHE A 139 -5.70 7.27 -4.76
C PHE A 139 -4.39 7.72 -4.10
N TYR A 140 -4.28 9.00 -3.74
CA TYR A 140 -3.09 9.54 -3.11
C TYR A 140 -2.85 8.94 -1.72
N LEU A 141 -3.92 8.67 -0.96
CA LEU A 141 -3.83 7.99 0.33
C LEU A 141 -3.34 6.55 0.18
N ALA A 142 -3.72 5.84 -0.89
CA ALA A 142 -3.21 4.50 -1.15
C ALA A 142 -1.70 4.54 -1.44
N ILE A 143 -1.24 5.47 -2.28
CA ILE A 143 0.19 5.64 -2.57
C ILE A 143 0.97 6.02 -1.30
N ALA A 144 0.48 7.04 -0.57
CA ALA A 144 1.11 7.49 0.67
C ALA A 144 1.15 6.37 1.72
N GLY A 145 0.07 5.58 1.83
CA GLY A 145 -0.02 4.46 2.73
C GLY A 145 0.98 3.34 2.42
N PHE A 146 1.09 2.93 1.16
CA PHE A 146 2.12 1.96 0.73
C PHE A 146 3.54 2.51 0.94
N LEU A 147 3.76 3.79 0.63
CA LEU A 147 5.06 4.43 0.82
C LEU A 147 5.47 4.46 2.29
N LEU A 148 4.58 4.90 3.19
CA LEU A 148 4.83 4.93 4.63
C LEU A 148 5.05 3.52 5.19
N ALA A 149 4.25 2.54 4.77
CA ALA A 149 4.46 1.15 5.16
C ALA A 149 5.81 0.60 4.68
N GLY A 150 6.20 0.92 3.43
CA GLY A 150 7.51 0.58 2.87
C GLY A 150 8.67 1.22 3.65
N ILE A 151 8.54 2.50 4.02
CA ILE A 151 9.51 3.19 4.89
C ILE A 151 9.59 2.50 6.26
N GLY A 152 8.44 2.14 6.84
CA GLY A 152 8.36 1.38 8.10
C GLY A 152 9.05 0.01 8.04
N CYS A 153 9.05 -0.65 6.89
CA CYS A 153 9.84 -1.86 6.66
C CYS A 153 11.35 -1.59 6.67
N VAL A 154 11.80 -0.47 6.09
CA VAL A 154 13.23 -0.15 5.95
C VAL A 154 13.83 0.34 7.28
N ILE A 155 13.09 1.16 8.04
CA ILE A 155 13.49 1.67 9.35
C ILE A 155 13.28 0.57 10.40
N GLY A 156 14.15 -0.44 10.44
CA GLY A 156 14.10 -1.41 11.54
C GLY A 156 15.05 -1.05 12.69
N PRO A 157 15.11 -1.88 13.75
CA PRO A 157 15.68 -1.52 15.04
C PRO A 157 17.11 -0.96 14.94
N SER A 158 17.25 0.31 15.35
CA SER A 158 18.52 0.99 15.52
C SER A 158 19.24 0.38 16.72
N ARG A 159 20.42 -0.20 16.47
CA ARG A 159 21.30 -0.66 17.54
C ARG A 159 21.88 0.59 18.21
N THR A 160 21.19 1.10 19.23
CA THR A 160 21.74 2.18 20.07
C THR A 160 22.94 1.61 20.81
N ARG A 161 24.16 1.99 20.39
CA ARG A 161 25.38 1.79 21.20
C ARG A 161 25.27 2.79 22.35
N ARG A 162 24.79 2.34 23.51
CA ARG A 162 25.07 2.99 24.79
C ARG A 162 26.07 2.13 25.53
#